data_AF-W1YTX1-F1
#
_entry.id   AF-W1YTX1-F1
#
_cell.length_a   1.000
_cell.length_b   1.000
_cell.length_c   1.000
_cell.angle_alpha   90.00
_cell.angle_beta   90.00
_cell.angle_gamma   90.00
#
_symmetry.space_group_name_H-M   'P 1'
#
loop_
_entity.id
_entity.type
_entity.pdbx_description
1 polymer ?
#
loop_
_entity_poly.entity_id
_entity_poly.type
_entity_poly.pdbx_seq_one_letter_code
_entity_poly.pdbx_strand_id
1 'polypeptide(L)'
;DIAAEQEALSRADLIVWQHPMQWYSIPPLLKLWIDKVFSHGWAYGHGGTALHGKHLLWAVTTGGGESHFEIGAHPGFDVLSQPLQATAIYCGLNWLA
;
A
#
# COMPACT_ATOMS: atom_id res chain seq x y z
N ASP A 1 7.19 1.02 -16.15
CA ASP A 1 6.47 0.02 -16.99
C ASP A 1 6.13 -1.16 -16.10
N ILE A 2 5.01 -1.87 -16.31
CA ILE A 2 4.52 -2.94 -15.42
C ILE A 2 5.62 -4.00 -15.18
N ALA A 3 6.29 -4.46 -16.23
CA ALA A 3 7.30 -5.52 -16.09
C ALA A 3 8.50 -5.04 -15.24
N ALA A 4 8.97 -3.81 -15.48
CA ALA A 4 10.06 -3.23 -14.69
C ALA A 4 9.71 -3.07 -13.20
N GLU A 5 8.47 -2.67 -12.89
CA GLU A 5 8.01 -2.54 -11.50
C GLU A 5 7.90 -3.92 -10.83
N GLN A 6 7.36 -4.91 -11.53
CA GLN A 6 7.28 -6.30 -11.04
C GLN A 6 8.68 -6.91 -10.81
N GLU A 7 9.64 -6.62 -11.68
CA GLU A 7 11.02 -7.05 -11.53
C GLU A 7 11.67 -6.41 -10.29
N ALA A 8 11.44 -5.10 -10.07
CA ALA A 8 11.91 -4.39 -8.89
C ALA A 8 11.33 -4.98 -7.60
N LEU A 9 10.02 -5.25 -7.58
CA LEU A 9 9.34 -5.87 -6.44
C LEU A 9 9.83 -7.30 -6.17
N SER A 10 10.15 -8.06 -7.21
CA SER A 10 10.66 -9.42 -7.08
C SER A 10 11.99 -9.47 -6.31
N ARG A 11 12.84 -8.45 -6.52
CA ARG A 11 14.15 -8.32 -5.84
C ARG A 11 14.07 -7.66 -4.46
N ALA A 12 12.94 -7.07 -4.08
CA ALA A 12 12.80 -6.34 -2.82
C ALA A 12 12.31 -7.24 -1.70
N ASP A 13 12.88 -7.11 -0.50
CA ASP A 13 12.35 -7.74 0.73
C ASP A 13 11.37 -6.82 1.48
N LEU A 14 11.55 -5.50 1.33
CA LEU A 14 10.71 -4.45 1.89
C LEU A 14 10.24 -3.51 0.78
N ILE A 15 8.94 -3.27 0.75
CA ILE A 15 8.27 -2.30 -0.11
C ILE A 15 7.85 -1.13 0.77
N VAL A 16 8.13 0.11 0.34
CA VAL A 16 7.75 1.32 1.06
C VAL A 16 6.84 2.16 0.16
N TRP A 17 5.58 2.33 0.58
CA TRP A 17 4.67 3.28 -0.06
C TRP A 17 4.82 4.64 0.60
N GLN A 18 5.72 5.45 0.06
CA GLN A 18 5.97 6.81 0.51
C GLN A 18 5.21 7.83 -0.34
N HIS A 19 4.34 8.63 0.27
CA HIS A 19 3.59 9.66 -0.44
C HIS A 19 3.02 10.74 0.51
N PRO A 20 2.66 11.93 -0.02
CA PRO A 20 1.78 12.85 0.70
C PRO A 20 0.36 12.30 0.75
N MET A 21 -0.31 12.44 1.89
CA MET A 21 -1.74 12.20 2.04
C MET A 21 -2.51 13.14 1.11
N GLN A 22 -3.36 12.59 0.26
CA GLN A 22 -4.29 13.35 -0.57
C GLN A 22 -5.70 12.91 -0.24
N TRP A 23 -6.51 13.82 0.32
CA TRP A 23 -7.89 13.55 0.73
C TRP A 23 -8.04 12.26 1.55
N TYR A 24 -7.29 12.16 2.66
CA TYR A 24 -7.31 11.00 3.56
C TYR A 24 -6.96 9.66 2.87
N SER A 25 -6.22 9.72 1.76
CA SER A 25 -5.90 8.58 0.91
C SER A 25 -4.54 8.73 0.20
N ILE A 26 -4.29 7.83 -0.74
CA ILE A 26 -3.10 7.78 -1.59
C ILE A 26 -3.27 8.65 -2.85
N PRO A 27 -2.19 9.18 -3.45
CA PRO A 27 -2.25 9.85 -4.74
C PRO A 27 -2.79 8.95 -5.85
N PRO A 28 -3.46 9.51 -6.87
CA PRO A 28 -4.03 8.73 -7.96
C PRO A 28 -3.00 7.92 -8.73
N LEU A 29 -1.75 8.41 -8.82
CA LEU A 29 -0.66 7.68 -9.47
C LEU A 29 -0.28 6.40 -8.71
N LEU A 30 -0.21 6.45 -7.36
CA LEU A 30 0.05 5.26 -6.55
C LEU A 30 -1.11 4.27 -6.67
N LYS A 31 -2.35 4.76 -6.68
CA LYS A 31 -3.51 3.88 -6.89
C LYS A 31 -3.46 3.18 -8.24
N LEU A 32 -3.15 3.94 -9.31
CA LEU A 32 -2.99 3.38 -10.65
C LEU A 32 -1.83 2.37 -10.72
N TRP A 33 -0.72 2.67 -10.06
CA TRP A 33 0.42 1.75 -9.98
C TRP A 33 0.02 0.44 -9.31
N ILE A 34 -0.71 0.48 -8.17
CA ILE A 34 -1.22 -0.71 -7.50
C ILE A 34 -2.13 -1.50 -8.47
N ASP A 35 -3.09 -0.83 -9.11
CA ASP A 35 -4.06 -1.46 -10.03
C ASP A 35 -3.40 -2.14 -11.25
N LYS A 36 -2.24 -1.65 -11.67
CA LYS A 36 -1.53 -2.16 -12.85
C LYS A 36 -0.48 -3.21 -12.50
N VAL A 37 0.26 -3.00 -11.41
CA VAL A 37 1.42 -3.82 -11.04
C VAL A 37 0.99 -5.02 -10.22
N PHE A 38 0.01 -4.87 -9.32
CA PHE A 38 -0.49 -5.97 -8.52
C PHE A 38 -1.56 -6.72 -9.33
N SER A 39 -1.12 -7.52 -10.29
CA SER A 39 -2.00 -8.22 -11.24
C SER A 39 -2.32 -9.66 -10.81
N HIS A 40 -3.49 -10.15 -11.22
CA HIS A 40 -3.87 -11.57 -11.06
C HIS A 40 -2.85 -12.51 -11.73
N GLY A 41 -2.52 -13.61 -11.07
CA GLY A 41 -1.54 -14.60 -11.52
C GLY A 41 -0.08 -14.18 -11.24
N TRP A 42 0.13 -13.00 -10.65
CA TRP A 42 1.45 -12.53 -10.23
C TRP A 42 1.47 -12.10 -8.76
N ALA A 43 0.70 -11.08 -8.39
CA ALA A 43 0.61 -10.59 -7.01
C ALA A 43 -0.44 -11.32 -6.17
N TYR A 44 -1.53 -11.77 -6.80
CA TYR A 44 -2.64 -12.48 -6.15
C TYR A 44 -3.32 -13.46 -7.12
N GLY A 45 -4.26 -14.25 -6.62
CA GLY A 45 -5.03 -15.20 -7.43
C GLY A 45 -4.27 -16.48 -7.75
N HIS A 46 -4.76 -17.29 -8.70
CA HIS A 46 -4.16 -18.60 -8.98
C HIS A 46 -2.72 -18.47 -9.48
N GLY A 47 -1.75 -18.94 -8.68
CA GLY A 47 -0.31 -18.84 -8.97
C GLY A 47 0.32 -17.49 -8.67
N GLY A 48 -0.45 -16.49 -8.20
CA GLY A 48 0.06 -15.16 -7.89
C GLY A 48 0.65 -15.10 -6.47
N THR A 49 1.91 -15.47 -6.33
CA THR A 49 2.61 -15.52 -5.02
C THR A 49 3.85 -14.61 -4.97
N ALA A 50 4.07 -13.76 -5.97
CA ALA A 50 5.31 -12.99 -6.12
C ALA A 50 5.60 -12.04 -4.93
N LEU A 51 4.55 -11.64 -4.20
CA LEU A 51 4.64 -10.72 -3.08
C LEU A 51 4.59 -11.42 -1.70
N HIS A 52 4.36 -12.74 -1.67
CA HIS A 52 4.16 -13.46 -0.42
C HIS A 52 5.38 -13.38 0.51
N GLY A 53 5.14 -13.04 1.77
CA GLY A 53 6.17 -12.98 2.82
C GLY A 53 7.06 -11.73 2.78
N LYS A 54 6.97 -10.90 1.73
CA LYS A 54 7.64 -9.60 1.68
C LYS A 54 6.94 -8.62 2.62
N HIS A 55 7.66 -7.59 3.04
CA HIS A 55 7.12 -6.58 3.95
C HIS A 55 6.61 -5.35 3.21
N LEU A 56 5.56 -4.72 3.74
CA LEU A 56 5.04 -3.45 3.25
C LEU A 56 4.95 -2.44 4.40
N LEU A 57 5.62 -1.30 4.22
CA LEU A 57 5.56 -0.13 5.09
C LEU A 57 4.79 0.99 4.39
N TRP A 58 3.84 1.60 5.12
CA TRP A 58 3.13 2.79 4.68
C TRP A 58 3.73 4.04 5.31
N ALA A 59 4.43 4.86 4.52
CA ALA A 59 5.16 6.04 4.97
C ALA A 59 4.49 7.31 4.43
N VAL A 60 3.49 7.81 5.14
CA VAL A 60 2.66 8.94 4.68
C VAL A 60 3.03 10.25 5.37
N THR A 61 3.08 11.34 4.60
CA THR A 61 3.19 12.71 5.15
C THR A 61 1.85 13.42 5.10
N THR A 62 1.56 14.29 6.09
CA THR A 62 0.30 15.03 6.18
C THR A 62 0.54 16.52 6.22
N GLY A 63 -0.45 17.30 5.76
CA GLY A 63 -0.45 18.75 5.95
C GLY A 63 -0.96 19.18 7.33
N GLY A 64 -1.93 18.43 7.88
CA GLY A 64 -2.47 18.65 9.22
C GLY A 64 -1.68 17.92 10.31
N GLY A 65 -1.73 18.45 11.53
CA GLY A 65 -1.17 17.81 12.72
C GLY A 65 -2.05 16.69 13.28
N GLU A 66 -1.63 16.12 14.41
CA GLU A 66 -2.25 14.94 15.04
C GLU A 66 -3.75 15.08 15.31
N SER A 67 -4.22 16.28 15.68
CA SER A 67 -5.64 16.56 15.94
C SER A 67 -6.58 16.28 14.77
N HIS A 68 -6.06 16.22 13.52
CA HIS A 68 -6.86 15.86 12.34
C HIS A 68 -7.10 14.35 12.22
N PHE A 69 -6.55 13.54 13.13
CA PHE A 69 -6.69 12.09 13.15
C PHE A 69 -7.18 11.59 14.51
N GLU A 70 -7.58 12.52 15.38
CA GLU A 70 -8.28 12.19 16.63
C GLU A 70 -9.76 11.87 16.36
N ILE A 71 -10.29 10.89 17.09
CA ILE A 71 -11.67 10.46 16.99
C ILE A 71 -12.59 11.63 17.40
N GLY A 72 -13.51 12.01 16.51
CA GLY A 72 -14.49 13.06 16.75
C GLY A 72 -14.53 14.15 15.68
N ALA A 73 -13.45 14.31 14.90
CA ALA A 73 -13.40 15.21 13.75
C ALA A 73 -13.24 14.45 12.41
N HIS A 74 -12.33 13.48 12.36
CA HIS A 74 -12.01 12.67 11.18
C HIS A 74 -11.63 11.23 11.59
N PRO A 75 -11.60 10.26 10.64
CA PRO A 75 -11.11 8.92 10.94
C PRO A 75 -9.63 8.94 11.35
N GLY A 76 -9.26 8.14 12.36
CA GLY A 76 -7.88 7.98 12.77
C GLY A 76 -7.03 7.20 11.76
N PHE A 77 -5.70 7.29 11.90
CA PHE A 77 -4.74 6.67 10.97
C PHE A 77 -4.97 5.17 10.78
N ASP A 78 -5.24 4.43 11.85
CA ASP A 78 -5.50 2.99 11.79
C ASP A 78 -6.71 2.64 10.94
N VAL A 79 -7.73 3.50 10.93
CA VAL A 79 -8.93 3.33 10.09
C VAL A 79 -8.59 3.67 8.64
N LEU A 80 -7.84 4.74 8.41
CA LEU A 80 -7.41 5.16 7.08
C LEU A 80 -6.47 4.15 6.41
N SER A 81 -5.66 3.42 7.18
CA SER A 81 -4.77 2.38 6.64
C SER A 81 -5.49 1.11 6.21
N GLN A 82 -6.71 0.84 6.70
CA GLN A 82 -7.39 -0.45 6.50
C GLN A 82 -7.48 -0.89 5.03
N PRO A 83 -7.84 -0.03 4.05
CA PRO A 83 -7.90 -0.46 2.65
C PRO A 83 -6.52 -0.86 2.08
N LEU A 84 -5.45 -0.19 2.53
CA LEU A 84 -4.07 -0.50 2.12
C LEU A 84 -3.58 -1.78 2.79
N GLN A 85 -3.85 -1.93 4.09
CA GLN A 85 -3.57 -3.15 4.84
C GLN A 85 -4.31 -4.35 4.23
N ALA A 86 -5.58 -4.20 3.87
CA ALA A 86 -6.35 -5.25 3.20
C ALA A 86 -5.73 -5.64 1.85
N THR A 87 -5.25 -4.66 1.07
CA THR A 87 -4.51 -4.90 -0.18
C THR A 87 -3.24 -5.70 0.08
N ALA A 88 -2.47 -5.33 1.11
CA ALA A 88 -1.25 -6.03 1.50
C ALA A 88 -1.53 -7.49 1.87
N ILE A 89 -2.48 -7.71 2.78
CA ILE A 89 -2.88 -9.05 3.24
C ILE A 89 -3.38 -9.90 2.07
N TYR A 90 -4.19 -9.33 1.19
CA TYR A 90 -4.72 -10.04 0.02
C TYR A 90 -3.62 -10.52 -0.94
N CYS A 91 -2.50 -9.79 -1.02
CA CYS A 91 -1.32 -10.16 -1.81
C CYS A 91 -0.25 -10.93 -1.00
N GLY A 92 -0.58 -11.39 0.22
CA GLY A 92 0.33 -12.15 1.08
C GLY A 92 1.51 -11.35 1.66
N LEU A 93 1.43 -10.01 1.66
CA LEU A 93 2.44 -9.13 2.26
C LEU A 93 2.27 -9.04 3.78
N ASN A 94 3.40 -8.88 4.47
CA ASN A 94 3.47 -8.57 5.89
C ASN A 94 3.37 -7.05 6.10
N TRP A 95 2.24 -6.58 6.63
CA TRP A 95 2.01 -5.17 6.94
C TRP A 95 2.77 -4.72 8.19
N LEU A 96 3.55 -3.63 8.08
CA LEU A 96 4.45 -3.14 9.14
C LEU A 96 4.02 -1.79 9.77
N ALA A 97 2.71 -1.51 9.90
CA ALA A 97 2.19 -0.26 10.48
C ALA A 97 3.04 0.34 11.61
#